data_AF-X1MZH7-F1
#
_entry.id   AF-X1MZH7-F1
#
_cell.length_a   1.000
_cell.length_b   1.000
_cell.length_c   1.000
_cell.angle_alpha   90.00
_cell.angle_beta   90.00
_cell.angle_gamma   90.00
#
_symmetry.space_group_name_H-M   'P 1'
#
loop_
_entity.id
_entity.type
_entity.pdbx_description
1 polymer ?
#
loop_
_entity_poly.entity_id
_entity_poly.type
_entity_poly.pdbx_seq_one_letter_code
_entity_poly.pdbx_strand_id
1 'polypeptide(L)'
;MLSEEQTEQIKKQIIQQIEENFPEDKKELAKQQIHAMNSEQIETFLKQNKLTQTQQKNPFRSIISGETPSYKIDENKNAIAVLEINPISNGHIIIIPKKPIPEGKKILKTISSLAEKVAEKIKTKLKP
;
A
#
# COMPACT_ATOMS: atom_id res chain seq x y z
N MET A 1 -3.09 -6.67 -12.26
CA MET A 1 -2.98 -8.09 -11.90
C MET A 1 -2.63 -8.22 -10.43
N LEU A 2 -3.48 -8.93 -9.70
CA LEU A 2 -3.24 -9.32 -8.31
C LEU A 2 -1.96 -10.16 -8.20
N SER A 3 -1.21 -10.01 -7.10
CA SER A 3 -0.12 -10.96 -6.82
C SER A 3 -0.67 -12.35 -6.51
N GLU A 4 0.16 -13.39 -6.60
CA GLU A 4 -0.23 -14.76 -6.24
C GLU A 4 -0.71 -14.83 -4.78
N GLU A 5 0.01 -14.19 -3.86
CA GLU A 5 -0.37 -14.11 -2.45
C GLU A 5 -1.73 -13.43 -2.24
N GLN A 6 -1.98 -12.31 -2.94
CA GLN A 6 -3.27 -11.62 -2.87
C GLN A 6 -4.39 -12.48 -3.45
N THR A 7 -4.14 -13.18 -4.55
CA THR A 7 -5.11 -14.06 -5.21
C THR A 7 -5.53 -15.19 -4.26
N GLU A 8 -4.58 -15.83 -3.58
CA GLU A 8 -4.87 -16.90 -2.63
C GLU A 8 -5.60 -16.40 -1.37
N GLN A 9 -5.24 -15.22 -0.86
CA GLN A 9 -5.97 -14.61 0.26
C GLN A 9 -7.43 -14.30 -0.11
N ILE A 10 -7.66 -13.75 -1.30
CA ILE A 10 -9.01 -13.43 -1.77
C ILE A 10 -9.83 -14.70 -1.99
N LYS A 11 -9.26 -15.73 -2.62
CA LYS A 11 -9.94 -17.03 -2.80
C LYS A 11 -10.41 -17.60 -1.46
N LYS A 12 -9.55 -17.59 -0.44
CA LYS A 12 -9.91 -18.06 0.92
C LYS A 12 -11.09 -17.28 1.50
N GLN A 13 -11.09 -15.95 1.36
CA GLN A 13 -12.21 -15.12 1.85
C GLN A 13 -13.52 -15.43 1.14
N ILE A 14 -13.50 -15.60 -0.20
CA ILE A 14 -14.70 -15.93 -0.97
C ILE A 14 -15.24 -17.32 -0.57
N ILE A 15 -14.35 -18.31 -0.42
CA ILE A 15 -14.72 -19.66 0.00
C ILE A 15 -15.38 -19.64 1.38
N GLN A 16 -14.82 -18.89 2.33
CA GLN A 16 -15.43 -18.76 3.66
C GLN A 16 -16.84 -18.17 3.58
N GLN A 17 -17.05 -17.14 2.76
CA GLN A 17 -18.38 -16.56 2.56
C GLN A 17 -19.37 -17.54 1.92
N ILE A 18 -18.92 -18.40 1.00
CA ILE A 18 -19.72 -19.47 0.42
C ILE A 18 -20.13 -20.47 1.50
N GLU A 19 -19.20 -20.86 2.38
CA GLU A 19 -19.52 -21.76 3.49
C GLU A 19 -20.57 -21.19 4.44
N GLU A 20 -20.51 -19.90 4.72
CA GLU A 20 -21.43 -19.25 5.65
C GLU A 20 -22.81 -18.94 5.03
N ASN A 21 -22.88 -18.61 3.73
CA ASN A 21 -24.07 -17.98 3.14
C ASN A 21 -24.72 -18.72 1.95
N PHE A 22 -24.10 -19.77 1.40
CA PHE A 22 -24.68 -20.51 0.27
C PHE A 22 -25.49 -21.74 0.71
N PRO A 23 -26.49 -22.16 -0.09
CA PRO A 23 -27.17 -23.46 0.09
C PRO A 23 -26.21 -24.65 0.03
N GLU A 24 -26.36 -25.64 0.93
CA GLU A 24 -25.46 -26.81 1.08
C GLU A 24 -25.22 -27.57 -0.23
N ASP A 25 -26.25 -27.74 -1.05
CA ASP A 25 -26.21 -28.43 -2.34
C ASP A 25 -25.31 -27.74 -3.38
N LYS A 26 -25.03 -26.45 -3.18
CA LYS A 26 -24.25 -25.62 -4.11
C LYS A 26 -22.86 -25.25 -3.59
N LYS A 27 -22.57 -25.50 -2.31
CA LYS A 27 -21.30 -25.12 -1.67
C LYS A 27 -20.10 -25.75 -2.37
N GLU A 28 -20.11 -27.06 -2.55
CA GLU A 28 -18.96 -27.78 -3.11
C GLU A 28 -18.65 -27.38 -4.55
N LEU A 29 -19.68 -27.23 -5.39
CA LEU A 29 -19.52 -26.77 -6.77
C LEU A 29 -18.94 -25.34 -6.82
N ALA A 30 -19.45 -24.44 -5.99
CA ALA A 30 -18.99 -23.05 -5.94
C ALA A 30 -17.52 -22.95 -5.47
N LYS A 31 -17.13 -23.73 -4.46
CA LYS A 31 -15.72 -23.78 -3.99
C LYS A 31 -14.77 -24.26 -5.08
N GLN A 32 -15.13 -25.33 -5.80
CA GLN A 32 -14.31 -25.87 -6.88
C GLN A 32 -14.09 -24.85 -8.00
N GLN A 33 -15.13 -24.08 -8.34
CA GLN A 33 -15.01 -22.99 -9.31
C GLN A 33 -14.01 -21.91 -8.85
N ILE A 34 -14.09 -21.45 -7.60
CA ILE A 34 -13.16 -20.44 -7.06
C ILE A 34 -11.71 -20.97 -7.01
N HIS A 35 -11.50 -22.25 -6.67
CA HIS A 35 -10.17 -22.85 -6.68
C HIS A 35 -9.56 -22.91 -8.08
N ALA A 36 -10.36 -23.26 -9.08
CA ALA A 36 -9.92 -23.42 -10.47
C ALA A 36 -9.65 -22.08 -11.19
N MET A 37 -10.16 -20.96 -10.67
CA MET A 37 -9.96 -19.65 -11.29
C MET A 37 -8.52 -19.15 -11.14
N ASN A 38 -8.00 -18.52 -12.19
CA ASN A 38 -6.70 -17.82 -12.17
C ASN A 38 -6.84 -16.36 -11.68
N SER A 39 -5.72 -15.64 -11.56
CA SER A 39 -5.69 -14.27 -11.05
C SER A 39 -6.52 -13.28 -11.88
N GLU A 40 -6.53 -13.40 -13.21
CA GLU A 40 -7.34 -12.55 -14.09
C GLU A 40 -8.84 -12.81 -13.95
N GLN A 41 -9.23 -14.08 -13.83
CA GLN A 41 -10.61 -14.49 -13.63
C GLN A 41 -11.13 -14.03 -12.27
N ILE A 42 -10.33 -14.15 -11.21
CA ILE A 42 -10.66 -13.62 -9.88
C ILE A 42 -10.79 -12.10 -9.94
N GLU A 43 -9.86 -11.39 -10.58
CA GLU A 43 -9.94 -9.94 -10.73
C GLU A 43 -11.22 -9.51 -11.48
N THR A 44 -11.61 -10.25 -12.51
CA THR A 44 -12.84 -10.03 -13.28
C THR A 44 -14.08 -10.27 -12.43
N PHE A 45 -14.12 -11.37 -11.68
CA PHE A 45 -15.22 -11.69 -10.76
C PHE A 45 -15.42 -10.60 -9.70
N LEU A 46 -14.33 -10.11 -9.10
CA LEU A 46 -14.39 -9.03 -8.12
C LEU A 46 -14.94 -7.73 -8.73
N LYS A 47 -14.48 -7.38 -9.95
CA LYS A 47 -14.95 -6.20 -10.69
C LYS A 47 -16.44 -6.29 -11.03
N GLN A 48 -16.88 -7.44 -11.55
CA GLN A 48 -18.28 -7.68 -11.92
C GLN A 48 -19.22 -7.59 -10.72
N ASN A 49 -18.80 -8.14 -9.58
CA ASN A 49 -19.61 -8.14 -8.36
C ASN A 49 -19.42 -6.87 -7.52
N LYS A 50 -18.65 -5.87 -8.00
CA LYS A 50 -18.29 -4.65 -7.26
C LYS A 50 -17.65 -4.95 -5.89
N LEU A 51 -17.04 -6.14 -5.74
CA LEU A 51 -16.36 -6.62 -4.53
C LEU A 51 -14.91 -6.14 -4.47
N THR A 52 -14.43 -5.45 -5.49
CA THR A 52 -13.28 -4.58 -5.32
C THR A 52 -13.71 -3.42 -4.43
N GLN A 53 -13.61 -3.59 -3.10
CA GLN A 53 -13.07 -2.48 -2.33
C GLN A 53 -11.78 -2.15 -3.06
N THR A 54 -11.71 -0.97 -3.68
CA THR A 54 -10.41 -0.39 -4.00
C THR A 54 -9.65 -0.47 -2.68
N GLN A 55 -8.75 -1.45 -2.52
CA GLN A 55 -7.86 -1.48 -1.37
C GLN A 55 -7.29 -0.08 -1.35
N GLN A 56 -7.68 0.71 -0.36
CA GLN A 56 -7.41 2.14 -0.35
C GLN A 56 -5.90 2.23 -0.45
N LYS A 57 -5.42 2.58 -1.66
CA LYS A 57 -4.01 2.43 -1.98
C LYS A 57 -3.30 3.31 -0.98
N ASN A 58 -2.42 2.71 -0.19
CA ASN A 58 -1.75 3.42 0.89
C ASN A 58 -1.24 4.75 0.29
N PRO A 59 -1.69 5.91 0.81
CA PRO A 59 -1.46 7.20 0.15
C PRO A 59 0.04 7.47 -0.03
N PHE A 60 0.88 6.97 0.86
CA PHE A 60 2.34 7.05 0.73
C PHE A 60 2.88 6.26 -0.46
N ARG A 61 2.25 5.15 -0.85
CA ARG A 61 2.62 4.38 -2.06
C ARG A 61 2.21 5.12 -3.32
N SER A 62 1.06 5.79 -3.32
CA SER A 62 0.65 6.67 -4.43
C SER A 62 1.60 7.87 -4.57
N ILE A 63 2.08 8.44 -3.46
CA ILE A 63 3.11 9.48 -3.46
C ILE A 63 4.44 8.94 -4.02
N ILE A 64 4.91 7.76 -3.57
CA ILE A 64 6.16 7.16 -4.05
C ILE A 64 6.11 6.84 -5.55
N SER A 65 4.95 6.39 -6.05
CA SER A 65 4.75 6.07 -7.49
C SER A 65 4.49 7.30 -8.36
N GLY A 66 4.29 8.47 -7.77
CA GLY A 66 3.97 9.70 -8.51
C GLY A 66 2.52 9.83 -8.95
N GLU A 67 1.64 8.92 -8.52
CA GLU A 67 0.20 8.99 -8.81
C GLU A 67 -0.49 10.11 -8.03
N THR A 68 -0.04 10.38 -6.81
CA THR A 68 -0.52 11.50 -6.01
C THR A 68 0.51 12.63 -6.07
N PRO A 69 0.11 13.86 -6.47
CA PRO A 69 1.02 15.00 -6.50
C PRO A 69 1.54 15.30 -5.09
N SER A 70 2.83 15.62 -5.00
CA SER A 70 3.46 15.98 -3.73
C SER A 70 4.68 16.86 -3.98
N TYR A 71 5.00 17.72 -3.00
CA TYR A 71 6.21 18.53 -3.04
C TYR A 71 7.39 17.74 -2.48
N LYS A 72 8.11 17.04 -3.37
CA LYS A 72 9.32 16.30 -3.02
C LYS A 72 10.49 17.26 -2.77
N ILE A 73 11.05 17.20 -1.56
CA ILE A 73 12.16 18.06 -1.11
C ILE A 73 13.52 17.43 -1.39
N ASP A 74 13.63 16.12 -1.20
CA ASP A 74 14.83 15.34 -1.49
C ASP A 74 14.47 13.85 -1.60
N GLU A 75 15.36 13.03 -2.14
CA GLU A 75 15.21 11.58 -2.15
C GLU A 75 16.56 10.85 -2.18
N ASN A 76 16.52 9.57 -1.82
CA ASN A 76 17.62 8.66 -2.07
C ASN A 76 17.11 7.29 -2.52
N LYS A 77 18.01 6.30 -2.55
CA LYS A 77 17.68 4.93 -2.96
C LYS A 77 16.59 4.25 -2.12
N ASN A 78 16.42 4.64 -0.86
CA ASN A 78 15.58 3.93 0.13
C ASN A 78 14.38 4.75 0.63
N ALA A 79 14.38 6.08 0.48
CA ALA A 79 13.30 6.94 0.96
C ALA A 79 13.15 8.22 0.12
N ILE A 80 11.99 8.86 0.25
CA ILE A 80 11.68 10.19 -0.26
C ILE A 80 11.32 11.12 0.91
N ALA A 81 11.60 12.41 0.77
CA ALA A 81 11.19 13.45 1.71
C ALA A 81 10.17 14.36 1.02
N VAL A 82 8.98 14.51 1.59
CA VAL A 82 7.89 15.32 1.02
C VAL A 82 7.33 16.30 2.04
N LEU A 83 6.90 17.47 1.60
CA LEU A 83 6.25 18.45 2.47
C LEU A 83 4.91 17.91 2.98
N GLU A 84 4.62 18.09 4.27
CA GLU A 84 3.33 17.75 4.85
C GLU A 84 2.24 18.72 4.36
N ILE A 85 1.06 18.20 4.00
CA ILE A 85 -0.05 19.02 3.48
C ILE A 85 -0.73 19.82 4.60
N ASN A 86 -0.78 19.28 5.81
CA ASN A 86 -1.27 19.97 7.01
C ASN A 86 -0.14 20.16 8.03
N PRO A 87 0.81 21.07 7.77
CA PRO A 87 2.02 21.19 8.57
C PRO A 87 1.72 21.76 9.97
N ILE A 88 2.36 21.19 11.00
CA ILE A 88 2.28 21.72 12.37
C ILE A 88 3.16 22.98 12.51
N SER A 89 4.23 23.06 11.72
CA SER A 89 5.16 24.19 11.67
C SER A 89 5.72 24.38 10.26
N ASN A 90 6.26 25.57 9.99
CA ASN A 90 6.87 25.84 8.70
C ASN A 90 8.06 24.90 8.44
N GLY A 91 8.06 24.21 7.31
CA GLY A 91 9.06 23.21 6.97
C GLY A 91 8.79 21.80 7.53
N HIS A 92 7.57 21.50 8.00
CA HIS A 92 7.21 20.14 8.39
C HIS A 92 7.25 19.20 7.18
N ILE A 93 8.13 18.19 7.25
CA ILE A 93 8.40 17.24 6.17
C ILE A 93 8.23 15.82 6.71
N ILE A 94 7.66 14.95 5.86
CA ILE A 94 7.57 13.51 6.12
C ILE A 94 8.63 12.76 5.32
N ILE A 95 9.34 11.86 5.99
CA ILE A 95 10.25 10.89 5.36
C ILE A 95 9.50 9.57 5.13
N ILE A 96 9.37 9.16 3.88
CA ILE A 96 8.63 7.97 3.48
C ILE A 96 9.59 6.91 2.92
N PRO A 97 9.70 5.72 3.56
CA PRO A 97 10.46 4.60 3.01
C PRO A 97 9.84 4.06 1.71
N LYS A 98 10.67 3.91 0.67
CA LYS A 98 10.26 3.35 -0.64
C LYS A 98 9.80 1.89 -0.54
N LYS A 99 10.30 1.15 0.46
CA LYS A 99 9.88 -0.22 0.78
C LYS A 99 9.27 -0.28 2.19
N PRO A 100 8.29 -1.16 2.45
CA PRO A 100 7.79 -1.40 3.81
C PRO A 100 8.92 -1.80 4.76
N ILE A 101 8.88 -1.29 6.00
CA ILE A 101 9.78 -1.70 7.07
C ILE A 101 8.95 -2.56 8.02
N PRO A 102 9.25 -3.86 8.19
CA PRO A 102 8.52 -4.71 9.12
C PRO A 102 8.64 -4.21 10.55
N GLU A 103 7.61 -4.47 11.35
CA GLU A 103 7.62 -4.14 12.77
C GLU A 103 8.83 -4.77 13.48
N GLY A 104 9.44 -4.02 14.41
CA GLY A 104 10.64 -4.46 15.13
C GLY A 104 11.95 -4.47 14.30
N LYS A 105 11.93 -4.12 13.00
CA LYS A 105 13.15 -3.99 12.20
C LYS A 105 13.76 -2.60 12.35
N LYS A 106 15.10 -2.58 12.39
CA LYS A 106 15.86 -1.33 12.46
C LYS A 106 15.74 -0.55 11.15
N ILE A 107 15.49 0.76 11.27
CA ILE A 107 15.49 1.69 10.15
C ILE A 107 16.89 1.71 9.52
N LEU A 108 16.95 1.62 8.19
CA LEU A 108 18.23 1.67 7.46
C LEU A 108 18.90 3.02 7.69
N LYS A 109 20.22 3.01 7.96
CA LYS A 109 21.02 4.23 8.17
C LYS A 109 20.84 5.27 7.06
N THR A 110 20.66 4.82 5.81
CA THR A 110 20.41 5.69 4.66
C THR A 110 19.12 6.51 4.79
N ILE A 111 18.10 6.00 5.47
CA ILE A 111 16.84 6.72 5.69
C ILE A 111 17.07 7.79 6.76
N SER A 112 17.74 7.45 7.86
CA SER A 112 18.13 8.42 8.89
C SER A 112 19.03 9.54 8.34
N SER A 113 20.03 9.19 7.52
CA SER A 113 20.90 10.19 6.89
C SER A 113 20.16 11.12 5.93
N LEU A 114 19.06 10.67 5.30
CA LEU A 114 18.20 11.57 4.52
C LEU A 114 17.48 12.56 5.44
N ALA A 115 16.94 12.07 6.56
CA ALA A 115 16.28 12.93 7.54
C ALA A 115 17.23 13.99 8.10
N GLU A 116 18.45 13.61 8.49
CA GLU A 116 19.50 14.53 8.97
C GLU A 116 19.84 15.60 7.91
N LYS A 117 20.09 15.17 6.66
CA LYS A 117 20.38 16.08 5.55
C LYS A 117 19.24 17.08 5.32
N VAL A 118 17.99 16.63 5.38
CA VAL A 118 16.81 17.47 5.20
C VAL A 118 16.65 18.44 6.38
N ALA A 119 16.87 17.98 7.62
CA ALA A 119 16.84 18.83 8.81
C ALA A 119 17.83 20.00 8.72
N GLU A 120 19.07 19.74 8.29
CA GLU A 120 20.07 20.80 8.09
C GLU A 120 19.67 21.79 6.99
N LYS A 121 19.06 21.31 5.90
CA LYS A 121 18.50 22.17 4.84
C LYS A 121 17.38 23.07 5.37
N ILE A 122 16.46 22.53 6.17
CA ILE A 122 15.38 23.32 6.79
C ILE A 122 15.99 24.37 7.71
N LYS A 123 16.90 23.97 8.61
CA LYS A 123 17.53 24.86 9.60
C LYS A 123 18.23 26.04 8.94
N THR A 124 18.98 25.78 7.86
CA THR A 124 19.71 26.82 7.13
C THR A 124 18.80 27.76 6.33
N LYS A 125 17.71 27.25 5.75
CA LYS A 125 16.82 28.02 4.89
C LYS A 125 15.72 28.77 5.63
N LEU A 126 15.08 28.11 6.60
CA LEU A 126 13.93 28.66 7.30
C LEU A 126 14.31 29.33 8.62
N LYS A 127 15.48 29.02 9.18
CA LYS A 127 15.93 29.49 10.50
C LYS A 127 14.81 29.38 11.56
N PRO A 128 14.22 28.19 11.71
CA PRO A 128 13.07 27.97 12.57
C PRO A 128 13.42 28.05 14.06
#